data_AF-B4SAF8-F1
#
_entry.id   AF-B4SAF8-F1
#
_cell.length_a   1.000
_cell.length_b   1.000
_cell.length_c   1.000
_cell.angle_alpha   90.00
_cell.angle_beta   90.00
_cell.angle_gamma   90.00
#
_symmetry.space_group_name_H-M   'P 1'
#
loop_
_entity.id
_entity.type
_entity.pdbx_description
1 polymer ?
#
loop_
_entity_poly.entity_id
_entity_poly.type
_entity_poly.pdbx_seq_one_letter_code
_entity_poly.pdbx_strand_id
1 'polypeptide(L)'
;MLLVHYTGKPLIDNYHVYQHLMDYWTETMQDDCYLIAADGWKAETARVLVKNSKGKEVDKGWACELVPKPLIVARYFARFQEAITGLEAELESLTARISELEEEQGGEEGAFTGLDKVNKANVAAPLKEIKGEKDAKEEADILRQWLKLSGEEADMKKMLKEAEANLDALAYAKYPKLSEEEVKTLVVDDKWLATIAAAIHGEMDRISQNLTRRVKELAERYETPLPEVNSKVAELEARVTAHLKRMGMEV
;
A
#
# COMPACT_ATOMS: atom_id res chain seq x y z
N MET A 1 31.58 -7.74 -23.10
CA MET A 1 32.45 -7.08 -22.10
C MET A 1 31.70 -6.31 -20.98
N LEU A 2 30.37 -6.41 -20.85
CA LEU A 2 29.63 -5.84 -19.68
C LEU A 2 29.15 -6.91 -18.68
N LEU A 3 28.86 -8.13 -19.16
CA LEU A 3 28.50 -9.28 -18.31
C LEU A 3 29.71 -9.89 -17.59
N VAL A 4 30.89 -9.88 -18.23
CA VAL A 4 32.15 -10.32 -17.62
C VAL A 4 32.51 -9.48 -16.39
N HIS A 5 32.11 -8.20 -16.37
CA HIS A 5 32.32 -7.31 -15.21
C HIS A 5 31.58 -7.79 -13.95
N TYR A 6 30.52 -8.56 -14.10
CA TYR A 6 29.73 -9.10 -13.00
C TYR A 6 30.13 -10.52 -12.59
N THR A 7 31.06 -11.15 -13.32
CA THR A 7 31.53 -12.49 -12.98
C THR A 7 32.35 -12.44 -11.69
N GLY A 8 31.92 -13.19 -10.67
CA GLY A 8 32.62 -13.31 -9.38
C GLY A 8 32.48 -12.09 -8.46
N LYS A 9 31.64 -11.10 -8.80
CA LYS A 9 31.34 -9.99 -7.88
C LYS A 9 30.29 -10.41 -6.85
N PRO A 10 30.46 -10.08 -5.56
CA PRO A 10 29.40 -10.22 -4.57
C PRO A 10 28.15 -9.49 -5.06
N LEU A 11 26.99 -10.16 -4.98
CA LEU A 11 25.70 -9.52 -5.25
C LEU A 11 25.35 -8.48 -4.19
N ILE A 12 25.97 -8.56 -3.00
CA ILE A 12 25.78 -7.63 -1.89
C ILE A 12 27.10 -6.91 -1.63
N ASP A 13 27.06 -5.58 -1.60
CA ASP A 13 28.17 -4.76 -1.15
C ASP A 13 28.14 -4.62 0.37
N ASN A 14 29.23 -5.00 1.03
CA ASN A 14 29.38 -4.90 2.48
C ASN A 14 29.21 -3.44 2.98
N TYR A 15 29.59 -2.45 2.17
CA TYR A 15 29.42 -1.05 2.52
C TYR A 15 27.94 -0.66 2.53
N HIS A 16 27.14 -1.15 1.57
CA HIS A 16 25.71 -0.88 1.54
C HIS A 16 24.98 -1.52 2.73
N VAL A 17 25.37 -2.74 3.13
CA VAL A 17 24.83 -3.38 4.35
C VAL A 17 25.19 -2.59 5.60
N TYR A 18 26.45 -2.14 5.71
CA TYR A 18 26.88 -1.30 6.82
C TYR A 18 26.12 0.04 6.85
N GLN A 19 25.88 0.66 5.69
CA GLN A 19 25.13 1.90 5.60
C GLN A 19 23.71 1.74 6.11
N HIS A 20 22.99 0.68 5.70
CA HIS A 20 21.65 0.37 6.21
C HIS A 20 21.62 0.23 7.73
N LEU A 21 22.62 -0.43 8.31
CA LEU A 21 22.76 -0.53 9.77
C LEU A 21 23.01 0.84 10.41
N MET A 22 23.88 1.66 9.83
CA MET A 22 24.23 2.96 10.40
C MET A 22 23.11 3.99 10.28
N ASP A 23 22.35 3.95 9.20
CA ASP A 23 21.15 4.77 9.02
C ASP A 23 20.13 4.39 10.09
N TYR A 24 19.85 3.09 10.25
CA TYR A 24 18.95 2.61 11.30
C TYR A 24 19.43 2.89 12.72
N TRP A 25 20.75 2.81 12.95
CA TRP A 25 21.35 3.21 14.23
C TRP A 25 21.02 4.66 14.56
N THR A 26 21.25 5.56 13.60
CA THR A 26 21.09 7.00 13.79
C THR A 26 19.62 7.40 13.93
N GLU A 27 18.72 6.73 13.21
CA GLU A 27 17.30 7.10 13.17
C GLU A 27 16.47 6.46 14.29
N THR A 28 16.89 5.34 14.88
CA THR A 28 16.04 4.58 15.83
C THR A 28 16.82 3.84 16.91
N MET A 29 17.80 3.00 16.53
CA MET A 29 18.41 2.08 17.50
C MET A 29 19.19 2.80 18.60
N GLN A 30 19.79 3.97 18.28
CA GLN A 30 20.47 4.81 19.26
C GLN A 30 19.53 5.27 20.38
N ASP A 31 18.34 5.77 20.04
CA ASP A 31 17.37 6.25 21.01
C ASP A 31 16.85 5.11 21.89
N ASP A 32 16.57 3.95 21.30
CA ASP A 32 16.20 2.75 22.05
C ASP A 32 17.30 2.32 23.03
N CYS A 33 18.57 2.37 22.61
CA CYS A 33 19.72 2.07 23.49
C CYS A 33 19.80 3.05 24.67
N TYR A 34 19.53 4.33 24.44
CA TYR A 34 19.50 5.32 25.52
C TYR A 34 18.36 5.05 26.51
N LEU A 35 17.16 4.73 26.03
CA LEU A 35 16.03 4.36 26.88
C LEU A 35 16.35 3.13 27.73
N ILE A 36 16.91 2.08 27.12
CA ILE A 36 17.31 0.86 27.83
C ILE A 36 18.39 1.15 28.88
N ALA A 37 19.36 2.02 28.56
CA ALA A 37 20.42 2.38 29.50
C ALA A 37 19.90 3.20 30.69
N ALA A 38 18.90 4.05 30.48
CA ALA A 38 18.31 4.90 31.50
C ALA A 38 17.33 4.13 32.40
N ASP A 39 16.39 3.40 31.80
CA ASP A 39 15.22 2.86 32.50
C ASP A 39 15.18 1.33 32.55
N GLY A 40 16.09 0.67 31.84
CA GLY A 40 16.12 -0.78 31.64
C GLY A 40 15.18 -1.24 30.52
N TRP A 41 14.99 -2.54 30.40
CA TRP A 41 14.10 -3.16 29.42
C TRP A 41 12.62 -3.02 29.82
N LYS A 42 12.10 -1.80 29.77
CA LYS A 42 10.73 -1.46 30.15
C LYS A 42 9.94 -0.89 28.97
N ALA A 43 8.75 -1.43 28.75
CA ALA A 43 7.81 -0.94 27.74
C ALA A 43 6.73 -0.07 28.39
N GLU A 44 7.11 1.12 28.87
CA GLU A 44 6.17 2.05 29.50
C GLU A 44 5.38 2.85 28.44
N THR A 45 4.07 2.99 28.66
CA THR A 45 3.19 3.75 27.76
C THR A 45 2.96 5.16 28.29
N ALA A 46 3.09 6.16 27.43
CA ALA A 46 2.76 7.55 27.72
C ALA A 46 1.53 8.02 26.91
N ARG A 47 0.78 9.00 27.44
CA ARG A 47 -0.30 9.65 26.69
C ARG A 47 0.27 10.63 25.66
N VAL A 48 -0.31 10.63 24.47
CA VAL A 48 0.08 11.54 23.39
C VAL A 48 -0.85 12.75 23.40
N LEU A 49 -0.37 13.88 23.91
CA LEU A 49 -1.12 15.13 23.97
C LEU A 49 -0.67 16.07 22.84
N VAL A 50 -1.61 16.45 21.97
CA VAL A 50 -1.34 17.36 20.85
C VAL A 50 -2.14 18.64 21.03
N LYS A 51 -1.48 19.79 20.91
CA LYS A 51 -2.17 21.10 20.94
C LYS A 51 -2.97 21.29 19.66
N ASN A 52 -4.25 21.60 19.81
CA ASN A 52 -5.09 21.98 18.68
C ASN A 52 -4.80 23.43 18.22
N SER A 53 -5.43 23.84 17.12
CA SER A 53 -5.34 25.20 16.57
C SER A 53 -5.77 26.33 17.53
N LYS A 54 -6.38 25.99 18.66
CA LYS A 54 -6.79 26.91 19.74
C LYS A 54 -5.89 26.85 20.97
N GLY A 55 -4.75 26.15 20.88
CA GLY A 55 -3.78 26.00 21.97
C GLY A 55 -4.20 25.05 23.10
N LYS A 56 -5.34 24.35 22.97
CA LYS A 56 -5.81 23.37 23.95
C LYS A 56 -5.19 22.00 23.67
N GLU A 57 -4.66 21.36 24.71
CA GLU A 57 -4.17 19.98 24.64
C GLU A 57 -5.33 19.02 24.41
N VAL A 58 -5.20 18.20 23.37
CA VAL A 58 -6.13 17.14 23.02
C VAL A 58 -5.40 15.82 23.13
N ASP A 59 -5.99 14.91 23.89
CA ASP A 59 -5.50 13.55 23.99
C ASP A 59 -5.77 12.79 22.69
N LYS A 60 -4.68 12.33 22.05
CA LYS A 60 -4.69 11.61 20.78
C LYS A 60 -4.43 10.11 20.96
N GLY A 61 -4.32 9.61 22.18
CA GLY A 61 -4.09 8.20 22.47
C GLY A 61 -2.85 7.98 23.32
N TRP A 62 -2.21 6.84 23.12
CA TRP A 62 -1.04 6.42 23.87
C TRP A 62 0.03 5.88 22.92
N ALA A 63 1.28 5.97 23.35
CA ALA A 63 2.42 5.41 22.64
C ALA A 63 3.38 4.78 23.65
N CYS A 64 4.12 3.77 23.20
CA CYS A 64 5.31 3.27 23.89
C CYS A 64 6.46 3.43 22.90
N GLU A 65 7.48 4.18 23.31
CA GLU A 65 8.60 4.57 22.46
C GLU A 65 9.50 3.36 22.14
N LEU A 66 9.90 2.62 23.19
CA LEU A 66 10.77 1.46 23.04
C LEU A 66 10.09 0.32 22.25
N VAL A 67 8.83 0.02 22.57
CA VAL A 67 8.06 -1.07 21.95
C VAL A 67 6.80 -0.53 21.27
N PRO A 68 6.84 -0.19 19.97
CA PRO A 68 5.68 0.30 19.24
C PRO A 68 4.47 -0.65 19.25
N LYS A 69 3.26 -0.10 19.28
CA LYS A 69 1.99 -0.86 19.25
C LYS A 69 1.93 -1.93 18.13
N PRO A 70 2.40 -1.66 16.89
CA PRO A 70 2.39 -2.66 15.84
C PRO A 70 3.11 -3.97 16.20
N LEU A 71 4.18 -3.92 17.00
CA LEU A 71 4.90 -5.13 17.42
C LEU A 71 4.07 -5.97 18.40
N ILE A 72 3.40 -5.31 19.35
CA ILE A 72 2.47 -5.98 20.28
C ILE A 72 1.31 -6.62 19.52
N VAL A 73 0.74 -5.89 18.56
CA VAL A 73 -0.35 -6.38 17.73
C VAL A 73 0.10 -7.57 16.90
N ALA A 74 1.22 -7.46 16.18
CA ALA A 74 1.75 -8.53 15.34
C ALA A 74 2.04 -9.80 16.14
N ARG A 75 2.61 -9.66 17.34
CA ARG A 75 3.01 -10.82 18.15
C ARG A 75 1.88 -11.48 18.92
N TYR A 76 0.98 -10.69 19.51
CA TYR A 76 -0.04 -11.23 20.44
C TYR A 76 -1.46 -11.18 19.90
N PHE A 77 -1.73 -10.34 18.90
CA PHE A 77 -3.08 -10.06 18.42
C PHE A 77 -3.20 -10.12 16.89
N ALA A 78 -2.33 -10.88 16.20
CA ALA A 78 -2.33 -11.03 14.75
C ALA A 78 -3.72 -11.38 14.19
N ARG A 79 -4.45 -12.30 14.84
CA ARG A 79 -5.81 -12.68 14.44
C ARG A 79 -6.83 -11.54 14.48
N PHE A 80 -6.66 -10.58 15.40
CA PHE A 80 -7.52 -9.40 15.45
C PHE A 80 -7.16 -8.44 14.31
N GLN A 81 -5.86 -8.26 14.03
CA GLN A 81 -5.41 -7.46 12.90
C GLN A 81 -5.87 -8.06 11.56
N GLU A 82 -5.79 -9.38 11.39
CA GLU A 82 -6.30 -10.09 10.22
C GLU A 82 -7.82 -9.89 10.05
N ALA A 83 -8.59 -9.96 11.14
CA ALA A 83 -10.02 -9.72 11.10
C ALA A 83 -10.37 -8.27 10.70
N ILE A 84 -9.61 -7.28 11.21
CA ILE A 84 -9.75 -5.87 10.81
C ILE A 84 -9.45 -5.71 9.33
N THR A 85 -8.33 -6.26 8.85
CA THR A 85 -7.96 -6.20 7.42
C THR A 85 -9.00 -6.87 6.52
N GLY A 86 -9.62 -7.97 6.98
CA GLY A 86 -10.75 -8.59 6.29
C GLY A 86 -11.97 -7.67 6.19
N LEU A 87 -12.33 -7.01 7.30
CA LEU A 87 -13.43 -6.03 7.32
C LEU A 87 -13.13 -4.80 6.43
N GLU A 88 -11.89 -4.32 6.39
CA GLU A 88 -11.46 -3.23 5.51
C GLU A 88 -11.62 -3.62 4.04
N ALA A 89 -11.21 -4.82 3.65
CA ALA A 89 -11.34 -5.33 2.28
C ALA A 89 -12.82 -5.52 1.87
N GLU A 90 -13.65 -6.05 2.77
CA GLU A 90 -15.10 -6.17 2.53
C GLU A 90 -15.75 -4.79 2.40
N LEU A 91 -15.33 -3.83 3.23
CA LEU A 91 -15.83 -2.46 3.17
C LEU A 91 -15.45 -1.78 1.86
N GLU A 92 -14.20 -1.93 1.41
CA GLU A 92 -13.73 -1.41 0.12
C GLU A 92 -14.54 -1.99 -1.04
N SER A 93 -14.79 -3.31 -1.04
CA SER A 93 -15.63 -3.97 -2.03
C SER A 93 -17.07 -3.44 -2.03
N LEU A 94 -17.64 -3.22 -0.84
CA LEU A 94 -18.99 -2.70 -0.70
C LEU A 94 -19.08 -1.24 -1.17
N THR A 95 -18.12 -0.40 -0.80
CA THR A 95 -18.02 0.98 -1.28
C THR A 95 -17.90 1.03 -2.80
N ALA A 96 -17.07 0.17 -3.41
CA ALA A 96 -16.94 0.07 -4.87
C ALA A 96 -18.28 -0.29 -5.54
N ARG A 97 -19.04 -1.25 -4.98
CA ARG A 97 -20.37 -1.64 -5.50
C ARG A 97 -21.40 -0.50 -5.38
N ILE A 98 -21.32 0.32 -4.33
CA ILE A 98 -22.18 1.50 -4.20
C ILE A 98 -21.82 2.52 -5.27
N SER A 99 -20.53 2.80 -5.47
CA SER A 99 -20.07 3.74 -6.51
C SER A 99 -20.44 3.27 -7.91
N GLU A 100 -20.28 1.98 -8.23
CA GLU A 100 -20.72 1.40 -9.51
C GLU A 100 -22.22 1.60 -9.73
N LEU A 101 -23.05 1.31 -8.72
CA LEU A 101 -24.50 1.53 -8.81
C LEU A 101 -24.86 3.01 -8.99
N GLU A 102 -24.16 3.91 -8.31
CA GLU A 102 -24.34 5.36 -8.44
C GLU A 102 -23.95 5.88 -9.83
N GLU A 103 -22.87 5.35 -10.42
CA GLU A 103 -22.43 5.70 -11.77
C GLU A 103 -23.40 5.18 -12.84
N GLU A 104 -23.84 3.92 -12.72
CA GLU A 104 -24.79 3.31 -13.66
C GLU A 104 -26.16 4.00 -13.66
N GLN A 105 -26.61 4.48 -12.49
CA GLN A 105 -27.96 5.00 -12.28
C GLN A 105 -28.02 6.52 -12.12
N GLY A 106 -26.89 7.21 -12.32
CA GLY A 106 -26.78 8.67 -12.25
C GLY A 106 -26.99 9.40 -13.59
N GLY A 107 -27.19 8.69 -14.69
CA GLY A 107 -27.47 9.27 -16.01
C GLY A 107 -28.89 9.86 -16.15
N GLU A 108 -29.20 10.50 -17.28
CA GLU A 108 -30.46 11.23 -17.50
C GLU A 108 -31.75 10.38 -17.42
N GLU A 109 -31.63 9.06 -17.55
CA GLU A 109 -32.73 8.09 -17.42
C GLU A 109 -32.54 7.14 -16.22
N GLY A 110 -31.58 7.42 -15.34
CA GLY A 110 -31.24 6.55 -14.21
C GLY A 110 -32.13 6.77 -12.98
N ALA A 111 -32.18 5.79 -12.09
CA ALA A 111 -33.01 5.84 -10.89
C ALA A 111 -32.64 6.96 -9.88
N PHE A 112 -31.46 7.58 -10.03
CA PHE A 112 -31.04 8.69 -9.20
C PHE A 112 -31.25 10.07 -9.85
N THR A 113 -31.88 10.11 -11.03
CA THR A 113 -32.20 11.35 -11.74
C THR A 113 -33.07 12.26 -10.87
N GLY A 114 -32.70 13.53 -10.76
CA GLY A 114 -33.45 14.51 -9.97
C GLY A 114 -33.16 14.50 -8.47
N LEU A 115 -32.28 13.62 -7.98
CA LEU A 115 -31.75 13.71 -6.62
C LEU A 115 -30.65 14.77 -6.54
N ASP A 116 -30.81 15.75 -5.65
CA ASP A 116 -29.78 16.78 -5.37
C ASP A 116 -28.45 16.17 -4.87
N LYS A 117 -28.55 15.05 -4.14
CA LYS A 117 -27.42 14.24 -3.70
C LYS A 117 -27.88 12.81 -3.40
N VAL A 118 -27.10 11.82 -3.81
CA VAL A 118 -27.33 10.43 -3.41
C VAL A 118 -26.98 10.26 -1.92
N ASN A 119 -28.02 10.15 -1.08
CA ASN A 119 -27.90 9.91 0.34
C ASN A 119 -29.17 9.22 0.88
N LYS A 120 -29.10 8.66 2.08
CA LYS A 120 -30.22 7.89 2.67
C LYS A 120 -31.55 8.65 2.72
N ALA A 121 -31.54 9.96 2.97
CA ALA A 121 -32.77 10.75 3.05
C ALA A 121 -33.39 10.96 1.66
N ASN A 122 -32.56 11.33 0.69
CA ASN A 122 -32.99 11.63 -0.66
C ASN A 122 -33.40 10.39 -1.44
N VAL A 123 -32.75 9.23 -1.23
CA VAL A 123 -33.13 7.95 -1.86
C VAL A 123 -34.41 7.36 -1.23
N ALA A 124 -34.64 7.61 0.06
CA ALA A 124 -35.83 7.09 0.75
C ALA A 124 -37.12 7.88 0.46
N ALA A 125 -37.03 9.13 -0.01
CA ALA A 125 -38.20 9.97 -0.29
C ALA A 125 -39.00 9.50 -1.53
N PRO A 126 -38.41 9.32 -2.72
CA PRO A 126 -39.12 8.81 -3.91
C PRO A 126 -39.71 7.42 -3.69
N LEU A 127 -39.01 6.55 -2.94
CA LEU A 127 -39.48 5.20 -2.64
C LEU A 127 -40.82 5.18 -1.86
N LYS A 128 -41.14 6.24 -1.12
CA LYS A 128 -42.45 6.37 -0.44
C LYS A 128 -43.56 6.81 -1.40
N GLU A 129 -43.23 7.57 -2.44
CA GLU A 129 -44.15 8.09 -3.44
C GLU A 129 -44.50 7.02 -4.49
N ILE A 130 -43.51 6.21 -4.89
CA ILE A 130 -43.65 5.13 -5.90
C ILE A 130 -44.54 3.95 -5.43
N LYS A 131 -44.90 3.85 -4.14
CA LYS A 131 -45.71 2.73 -3.59
C LYS A 131 -47.08 2.52 -4.26
N GLY A 132 -47.56 3.46 -5.08
CA GLY A 132 -48.84 3.38 -5.81
C GLY A 132 -48.74 3.08 -7.31
N GLU A 133 -47.55 3.11 -7.92
CA GLU A 133 -47.39 3.08 -9.38
C GLU A 133 -46.75 1.76 -9.84
N LYS A 134 -47.40 1.07 -10.79
CA LYS A 134 -46.93 -0.22 -11.31
C LYS A 134 -45.73 -0.11 -12.26
N ASP A 135 -45.56 1.04 -12.90
CA ASP A 135 -44.56 1.25 -13.95
C ASP A 135 -43.18 1.67 -13.40
N ALA A 136 -43.08 2.03 -12.12
CA ALA A 136 -41.83 2.46 -11.46
C ALA A 136 -41.20 1.36 -10.58
N LYS A 137 -41.50 0.08 -10.88
CA LYS A 137 -41.01 -1.06 -10.08
C LYS A 137 -39.49 -1.23 -10.15
N GLU A 138 -38.90 -1.07 -11.33
CA GLU A 138 -37.46 -1.23 -11.54
C GLU A 138 -36.66 -0.14 -10.81
N GLU A 139 -37.10 1.12 -10.91
CA GLU A 139 -36.54 2.24 -10.16
C GLU A 139 -36.64 2.03 -8.65
N ALA A 140 -37.81 1.59 -8.15
CA ALA A 140 -37.98 1.27 -6.74
C ALA A 140 -37.05 0.16 -6.23
N ASP A 141 -36.76 -0.84 -7.07
CA ASP A 141 -35.87 -1.93 -6.71
C ASP A 141 -34.40 -1.47 -6.65
N ILE A 142 -33.98 -0.57 -7.56
CA ILE A 142 -32.66 0.08 -7.53
C ILE A 142 -32.48 0.96 -6.28
N LEU A 143 -33.47 1.80 -5.96
CA LEU A 143 -33.45 2.65 -4.76
C LEU A 143 -33.38 1.81 -3.47
N ARG A 144 -34.08 0.66 -3.42
CA ARG A 144 -34.00 -0.29 -2.30
C ARG A 144 -32.64 -0.96 -2.22
N GLN A 145 -32.07 -1.37 -3.35
CA GLN A 145 -30.74 -1.96 -3.41
C GLN A 145 -29.70 -0.99 -2.86
N TRP A 146 -29.74 0.27 -3.30
CA TRP A 146 -28.84 1.31 -2.78
C TRP A 146 -29.02 1.52 -1.27
N LEU A 147 -30.27 1.61 -0.76
CA LEU A 147 -30.52 1.77 0.67
C LEU A 147 -29.99 0.59 1.49
N LYS A 148 -30.10 -0.63 0.96
CA LYS A 148 -29.55 -1.83 1.59
C LYS A 148 -28.03 -1.76 1.65
N LEU A 149 -27.35 -1.51 0.52
CA LEU A 149 -25.89 -1.43 0.45
C LEU A 149 -25.35 -0.30 1.35
N SER A 150 -25.98 0.88 1.33
CA SER A 150 -25.64 2.00 2.22
C SER A 150 -25.91 1.72 3.71
N GLY A 151 -26.89 0.86 4.00
CA GLY A 151 -27.12 0.29 5.33
C GLY A 151 -25.95 -0.56 5.78
N GLU A 152 -25.63 -1.58 4.98
CA GLU A 152 -24.52 -2.53 5.21
C GLU A 152 -23.18 -1.79 5.36
N GLU A 153 -22.91 -0.77 4.53
CA GLU A 153 -21.67 0.01 4.58
C GLU A 153 -21.55 0.80 5.89
N ALA A 154 -22.66 1.36 6.39
CA ALA A 154 -22.67 2.08 7.66
C ALA A 154 -22.45 1.14 8.85
N ASP A 155 -23.08 -0.04 8.83
CA ASP A 155 -22.93 -1.05 9.87
C ASP A 155 -21.50 -1.62 9.89
N MET A 156 -20.92 -1.89 8.71
CA MET A 156 -19.56 -2.38 8.58
C MET A 156 -18.52 -1.33 9.02
N LYS A 157 -18.71 -0.04 8.67
CA LYS A 157 -17.89 1.07 9.20
C LYS A 157 -17.95 1.16 10.73
N LYS A 158 -19.10 0.86 11.33
CA LYS A 158 -19.26 0.83 12.79
C LYS A 158 -18.52 -0.36 13.39
N MET A 159 -18.68 -1.55 12.82
CA MET A 159 -17.98 -2.77 13.25
C MET A 159 -16.46 -2.60 13.17
N LEU A 160 -15.95 -2.00 12.09
CA LEU A 160 -14.53 -1.72 11.92
C LEU A 160 -13.99 -0.84 13.05
N LYS A 161 -14.66 0.29 13.33
CA LYS A 161 -14.27 1.19 14.44
C LYS A 161 -14.29 0.51 15.80
N GLU A 162 -15.29 -0.33 16.05
CA GLU A 162 -15.38 -1.10 17.30
C GLU A 162 -14.25 -2.13 17.41
N ALA A 163 -13.92 -2.83 16.32
CA ALA A 163 -12.82 -3.78 16.27
C ALA A 163 -11.45 -3.11 16.47
N GLU A 164 -11.21 -1.96 15.82
CA GLU A 164 -10.00 -1.16 16.00
C GLU A 164 -9.85 -0.66 17.43
N ALA A 165 -10.93 -0.13 18.02
CA ALA A 165 -10.94 0.33 19.41
C ALA A 165 -10.69 -0.81 20.40
N ASN A 166 -11.27 -1.98 20.14
CA ASN A 166 -11.05 -3.17 20.96
C ASN A 166 -9.59 -3.65 20.85
N LEU A 167 -9.01 -3.70 19.65
CA LEU A 167 -7.61 -4.05 19.46
C LEU A 167 -6.67 -3.05 20.15
N ASP A 168 -6.97 -1.75 20.08
CA ASP A 168 -6.21 -0.73 20.80
C ASP A 168 -6.25 -0.95 22.33
N ALA A 169 -7.44 -1.18 22.89
CA ALA A 169 -7.61 -1.45 24.31
C ALA A 169 -6.88 -2.73 24.77
N LEU A 170 -6.95 -3.80 23.98
CA LEU A 170 -6.24 -5.06 24.25
C LEU A 170 -4.73 -4.88 24.20
N ALA A 171 -4.22 -4.16 23.20
CA ALA A 171 -2.80 -3.84 23.08
C ALA A 171 -2.32 -3.03 24.29
N TYR A 172 -3.05 -1.96 24.66
CA TYR A 172 -2.73 -1.15 25.83
C TYR A 172 -2.67 -1.97 27.12
N ALA A 173 -3.65 -2.85 27.33
CA ALA A 173 -3.72 -3.71 28.51
C ALA A 173 -2.65 -4.83 28.55
N LYS A 174 -1.94 -5.09 27.44
CA LYS A 174 -0.83 -6.06 27.39
C LYS A 174 0.48 -5.43 27.89
N TYR A 175 0.73 -4.14 27.69
CA TYR A 175 2.00 -3.49 28.06
C TYR A 175 2.41 -3.70 29.52
N PRO A 176 1.55 -3.45 30.53
CA PRO A 176 1.93 -3.65 31.93
C PRO A 176 2.18 -5.12 32.32
N LYS A 177 1.83 -6.07 31.44
CA LYS A 177 1.97 -7.52 31.66
C LYS A 177 3.19 -8.10 30.95
N LEU A 178 3.97 -7.28 30.24
CA LEU A 178 5.18 -7.72 29.56
C LEU A 178 6.29 -7.95 30.58
N SER A 179 6.90 -9.13 30.51
CA SER A 179 8.15 -9.43 31.21
C SER A 179 9.35 -8.80 30.50
N GLU A 180 10.45 -8.64 31.23
CA GLU A 180 11.72 -8.13 30.69
C GLU A 180 12.19 -8.93 29.46
N GLU A 181 12.06 -10.25 29.51
CA GLU A 181 12.44 -11.14 28.40
C GLU A 181 11.53 -10.95 27.19
N GLU A 182 10.22 -10.80 27.38
CA GLU A 182 9.31 -10.47 26.27
C GLU A 182 9.67 -9.11 25.65
N VAL A 183 10.03 -8.10 26.46
CA VAL A 183 10.47 -6.78 25.96
C VAL A 183 11.76 -6.91 25.14
N LYS A 184 12.76 -7.67 25.63
CA LYS A 184 14.00 -7.94 24.87
C LYS A 184 13.71 -8.58 23.53
N THR A 185 12.86 -9.61 23.48
CA THR A 185 12.54 -10.27 22.22
C THR A 185 11.82 -9.32 21.26
N LEU A 186 10.87 -8.52 21.74
CA LEU A 186 10.15 -7.54 20.93
C LEU A 186 11.08 -6.48 20.33
N VAL A 187 12.04 -5.98 21.11
CA VAL A 187 12.96 -4.93 20.66
C VAL A 187 14.08 -5.51 19.79
N VAL A 188 14.74 -6.57 20.21
CA VAL A 188 15.91 -7.10 19.49
C VAL A 188 15.45 -7.85 18.23
N ASP A 189 14.56 -8.82 18.38
CA ASP A 189 14.21 -9.71 17.27
C ASP A 189 13.15 -9.08 16.37
N ASP A 190 12.05 -8.61 16.95
CA ASP A 190 10.88 -8.15 16.18
C ASP A 190 11.00 -6.70 15.67
N LYS A 191 11.83 -5.86 16.31
CA LYS A 191 12.10 -4.47 15.88
C LYS A 191 13.43 -4.40 15.13
N TRP A 192 14.56 -4.53 15.83
CA TRP A 192 15.87 -4.22 15.27
C TRP A 192 16.30 -5.22 14.18
N LEU A 193 16.34 -6.51 14.50
CA LEU A 193 16.78 -7.53 13.56
C LEU A 193 15.80 -7.66 12.39
N ALA A 194 14.49 -7.57 12.63
CA ALA A 194 13.49 -7.56 11.57
C ALA A 194 13.68 -6.38 10.61
N THR A 195 13.88 -5.15 11.11
CA THR A 195 14.10 -3.98 10.26
C THR A 195 15.40 -4.09 9.46
N ILE A 196 16.51 -4.48 10.11
CA ILE A 196 17.80 -4.62 9.43
C ILE A 196 17.73 -5.74 8.38
N ALA A 197 17.12 -6.89 8.71
CA ALA A 197 16.94 -7.98 7.77
C ALA A 197 16.11 -7.55 6.56
N ALA A 198 15.01 -6.81 6.76
CA ALA A 198 14.19 -6.30 5.67
C ALA A 198 14.97 -5.33 4.77
N ALA A 199 15.78 -4.43 5.35
CA ALA A 199 16.62 -3.51 4.57
C ALA A 199 17.66 -4.26 3.71
N ILE A 200 18.31 -5.28 4.27
CA ILE A 200 19.28 -6.10 3.54
C ILE A 200 18.61 -6.88 2.41
N HIS A 201 17.44 -7.49 2.65
CA HIS A 201 16.69 -8.18 1.60
C HIS A 201 16.24 -7.21 0.50
N GLY A 202 15.77 -6.02 0.87
CA GLY A 202 15.40 -4.98 -0.08
C GLY A 202 16.56 -4.54 -0.98
N GLU A 203 17.78 -4.44 -0.44
CA GLU A 203 18.97 -4.13 -1.23
C GLU A 203 19.29 -5.27 -2.22
N MET A 204 19.16 -6.52 -1.79
CA MET A 204 19.34 -7.68 -2.68
C MET A 204 18.32 -7.67 -3.83
N ASP A 205 17.05 -7.41 -3.54
CA ASP A 205 16.00 -7.32 -4.56
C ASP A 205 16.27 -6.17 -5.54
N ARG A 206 16.68 -5.01 -5.03
CA ARG A 206 17.06 -3.84 -5.84
C ARG A 206 18.20 -4.17 -6.80
N ILE A 207 19.24 -4.86 -6.32
CA ILE A 207 20.38 -5.25 -7.15
C ILE A 207 19.94 -6.25 -8.22
N SER A 208 19.10 -7.22 -7.86
CA SER A 208 18.53 -8.20 -8.79
C SER A 208 17.71 -7.55 -9.91
N GLN A 209 16.82 -6.61 -9.56
CA GLN A 209 16.03 -5.84 -10.53
C GLN A 209 16.91 -4.98 -11.44
N ASN A 210 17.95 -4.33 -10.89
CA ASN A 210 18.89 -3.55 -11.68
C ASN A 210 19.67 -4.42 -12.66
N LEU A 211 20.14 -5.59 -12.24
CA LEU A 211 20.82 -6.53 -13.12
C LEU A 211 19.88 -7.00 -14.24
N THR A 212 18.64 -7.36 -13.89
CA THR A 212 17.61 -7.78 -14.86
C THR A 212 17.36 -6.70 -15.92
N ARG A 213 17.18 -5.45 -15.49
CA ARG A 213 17.05 -4.30 -16.40
C ARG A 213 18.26 -4.17 -17.32
N ARG A 214 19.48 -4.24 -16.77
CA ARG A 214 20.71 -4.11 -17.57
C ARG A 214 20.92 -5.25 -18.56
N VAL A 215 20.49 -6.46 -18.21
CA VAL A 215 20.48 -7.61 -19.12
C VAL A 215 19.48 -7.39 -20.25
N LYS A 216 18.28 -6.88 -19.96
CA LYS A 216 17.27 -6.55 -20.97
C LYS A 216 17.74 -5.45 -21.92
N GLU A 217 18.29 -4.36 -21.39
CA GLU A 217 18.89 -3.28 -22.19
C GLU A 217 20.01 -3.80 -23.10
N LEU A 218 20.83 -4.74 -22.60
CA LEU A 218 21.88 -5.36 -23.41
C LEU A 218 21.29 -6.29 -24.48
N ALA A 219 20.27 -7.08 -24.15
CA ALA A 219 19.59 -7.94 -25.10
C ALA A 219 19.00 -7.09 -26.25
N GLU A 220 18.23 -6.05 -25.94
CA GLU A 220 17.64 -5.13 -26.92
C GLU A 220 18.72 -4.44 -27.77
N ARG A 221 19.80 -3.95 -27.16
CA ARG A 221 20.87 -3.26 -27.88
C ARG A 221 21.64 -4.18 -28.83
N TYR A 222 21.78 -5.45 -28.49
CA TYR A 222 22.51 -6.44 -29.29
C TYR A 222 21.60 -7.37 -30.10
N GLU A 223 20.28 -7.18 -30.03
CA GLU A 223 19.27 -7.92 -30.80
C GLU A 223 19.41 -7.65 -32.30
N THR A 224 19.86 -6.45 -32.68
CA THR A 224 20.29 -6.15 -34.05
C THR A 224 21.74 -5.69 -34.05
N PRO A 225 22.71 -6.62 -34.24
CA PRO A 225 24.12 -6.26 -34.28
C PRO A 225 24.36 -5.17 -35.33
N LEU A 226 25.16 -4.16 -34.98
CA LEU A 226 25.53 -3.07 -35.89
C LEU A 226 26.01 -3.56 -37.29
N PRO A 227 26.74 -4.69 -37.41
CA PRO A 227 27.07 -5.26 -38.73
C PRO A 227 25.85 -5.70 -39.56
N GLU A 228 24.80 -6.24 -38.93
CA GLU A 228 23.56 -6.63 -39.63
C GLU A 228 22.75 -5.41 -40.05
N VAL A 229 22.71 -4.37 -39.20
CA VAL A 229 22.10 -3.08 -39.56
C VAL A 229 22.86 -2.47 -40.74
N ASN A 230 24.19 -2.46 -40.71
CA ASN A 230 25.01 -1.97 -41.82
C ASN A 230 24.81 -2.80 -43.10
N SER A 231 24.68 -4.12 -42.99
CA SER A 231 24.38 -4.99 -44.14
C SER A 231 23.00 -4.67 -44.73
N LYS A 232 21.98 -4.48 -43.89
CA LYS A 232 20.63 -4.10 -44.34
C LYS A 232 20.61 -2.70 -44.97
N VAL A 233 21.34 -1.75 -44.41
CA VAL A 233 21.49 -0.41 -44.98
C VAL A 233 22.15 -0.50 -46.35
N ALA A 234 23.27 -1.23 -46.48
CA ALA A 234 23.93 -1.42 -47.77
C ALA A 234 23.04 -2.12 -48.82
N GLU A 235 22.24 -3.11 -48.39
CA GLU A 235 21.28 -3.79 -49.27
C GLU A 235 20.16 -2.83 -49.73
N LEU A 236 19.59 -2.05 -48.81
CA LEU A 236 18.58 -1.05 -49.13
C LEU A 236 19.13 0.08 -50.02
N GLU A 237 20.34 0.56 -49.75
CA GLU A 237 21.05 1.53 -50.59
C GLU A 237 21.28 1.00 -52.00
N ALA A 238 21.69 -0.26 -52.15
CA ALA A 238 21.84 -0.90 -53.45
C ALA A 238 20.50 -1.00 -54.20
N ARG A 239 19.41 -1.34 -53.51
CA ARG A 239 18.05 -1.38 -54.09
C ARG A 239 17.57 0.00 -54.53
N VAL A 240 17.79 1.03 -53.71
CA VAL A 240 17.44 2.42 -54.05
C VAL A 240 18.24 2.89 -55.25
N THR A 241 19.55 2.67 -55.26
CA THR A 241 20.45 3.00 -56.39
C THR A 241 19.99 2.31 -57.68
N ALA A 242 19.62 1.03 -57.62
CA ALA A 242 19.09 0.30 -58.77
C ALA A 242 17.74 0.86 -59.27
N HIS A 243 16.85 1.26 -58.36
CA HIS A 243 15.60 1.91 -58.71
C HIS A 243 15.81 3.27 -59.36
N LEU A 244 16.70 4.10 -58.81
CA LEU A 244 17.04 5.43 -59.36
C LEU A 244 17.64 5.32 -60.77
N LYS A 245 18.52 4.32 -61.01
CA LYS A 245 19.04 4.02 -62.35
C LYS A 245 17.94 3.60 -63.34
N ARG A 246 16.97 2.78 -62.92
CA ARG A 246 15.80 2.45 -63.78
C ARG A 246 14.93 3.65 -64.11
N MET A 247 14.91 4.66 -63.23
CA MET A 247 14.19 5.91 -63.45
C MET A 247 14.99 6.92 -64.29
N GLY A 248 16.17 6.54 -64.81
CA GLY A 248 16.98 7.38 -65.69
C GLY A 248 17.80 8.44 -64.96
N MET A 249 17.92 8.37 -63.64
CA MET A 249 18.80 9.23 -62.85
C MET A 249 20.17 8.54 -62.70
N GLU A 250 21.25 9.24 -63.01
CA GLU A 250 22.60 8.78 -62.64
C GLU A 250 22.79 8.93 -61.13
N VAL A 251 23.20 7.83 -60.49
CA VAL A 251 23.56 7.71 -59.07
C VAL A 251 24.94 7.10 -58.99
#